data_AF-N8VU22-F1
#
_entry.id   AF-N8VU22-F1
#
_cell.length_a   1.000
_cell.length_b   1.000
_cell.length_c   1.000
_cell.angle_alpha   90.00
_cell.angle_beta   90.00
_cell.angle_gamma   90.00
#
_symmetry.space_group_name_H-M   'P 1'
#
loop_
_entity.id
_entity.type
_entity.pdbx_description
1 polymer ?
#
loop_
_entity_poly.entity_id
_entity_poly.type
_entity_poly.pdbx_seq_one_letter_code
_entity_poly.pdbx_strand_id
1 'polypeptide(L)'
;MLKINEVLSFESSLFRILTILPDSVIWINLDLENAFPIEVSRTEILKGLEDGNIKRAIDPHEPLAFIQPKKESIQEIKRDQNYALIYPLISHELFYIPAQKRKNN
;
A
#
# COMPACT_ATOMS: atom_id res chain seq x y z
N MET A 1 11.25 5.73 -11.57
CA MET A 1 10.22 6.46 -10.79
C MET A 1 9.58 5.50 -9.81
N LEU A 2 9.17 5.98 -8.63
CA LEU A 2 8.47 5.19 -7.61
C LEU A 2 6.99 5.01 -7.99
N LYS A 3 6.39 3.89 -7.58
CA LYS A 3 4.96 3.60 -7.78
C LYS A 3 4.27 3.18 -6.49
N ILE A 4 3.00 3.51 -6.36
CA ILE A 4 2.15 2.95 -5.29
C ILE A 4 2.04 1.43 -5.49
N ASN A 5 2.02 0.69 -4.39
CA ASN A 5 2.09 -0.77 -4.30
C ASN A 5 3.40 -1.40 -4.78
N GLU A 6 4.41 -0.62 -5.20
CA GLU A 6 5.75 -1.15 -5.44
C GLU A 6 6.34 -1.69 -4.14
N VAL A 7 7.00 -2.85 -4.21
CA VAL A 7 7.70 -3.47 -3.09
C VAL A 7 9.20 -3.23 -3.24
N LEU A 8 9.80 -2.71 -2.17
CA LEU A 8 11.21 -2.39 -2.05
C LEU A 8 11.84 -3.28 -0.98
N SER A 9 13.03 -3.78 -1.25
CA SER A 9 13.89 -4.47 -0.28
C SER A 9 14.88 -3.49 0.32
N PHE A 10 14.92 -3.41 1.64
CA PHE A 10 15.88 -2.61 2.41
C PHE A 10 16.26 -3.39 3.68
N GLU A 11 17.55 -3.50 3.99
CA GLU A 11 18.05 -4.23 5.17
C GLU A 11 17.47 -5.66 5.32
N SER A 12 17.36 -6.38 4.21
CA SER A 12 16.78 -7.75 4.14
C SER A 12 15.30 -7.84 4.52
N SER A 13 14.59 -6.72 4.64
CA SER A 13 13.14 -6.67 4.84
C SER A 13 12.43 -6.11 3.61
N LEU A 14 11.18 -6.51 3.41
CA LEU A 14 10.32 -6.04 2.33
C LEU A 14 9.39 -4.93 2.81
N PHE A 15 9.29 -3.87 2.01
CA PHE A 15 8.44 -2.72 2.29
C PHE A 15 7.55 -2.42 1.09
N ARG A 16 6.25 -2.21 1.31
CA ARG A 16 5.32 -1.76 0.27
C ARG A 16 5.09 -0.25 0.35
N ILE A 17 5.20 0.43 -0.77
CA ILE A 17 4.79 1.84 -0.90
C ILE A 17 3.26 1.93 -0.84
N LEU A 18 2.73 2.60 0.18
CA LEU A 18 1.30 2.87 0.33
C LEU A 18 0.89 4.19 -0.32
N THR A 19 1.73 5.22 -0.21
CA THR A 19 1.50 6.50 -0.90
C THR A 19 2.80 7.24 -1.16
N ILE A 20 2.78 8.12 -2.16
CA ILE A 20 3.90 8.97 -2.54
C ILE A 20 3.43 10.42 -2.38
N LEU A 21 4.10 11.15 -1.50
CA LEU A 21 3.90 12.56 -1.25
C LEU A 21 4.97 13.37 -2.00
N PRO A 22 4.89 14.72 -2.03
CA PRO A 22 5.90 15.53 -2.70
C PRO A 22 7.33 15.21 -2.24
N ASP A 23 7.55 15.21 -0.91
CA ASP A 23 8.88 15.09 -0.30
C ASP A 23 9.11 13.74 0.42
N SER A 24 8.08 12.94 0.60
CA SER A 24 8.13 11.70 1.36
C SER A 24 7.38 10.55 0.70
N VAL A 25 7.64 9.36 1.20
CA VAL A 25 6.96 8.12 0.84
C VAL A 25 6.44 7.51 2.13
N ILE A 26 5.18 7.07 2.12
CA ILE A 26 4.65 6.24 3.19
C ILE A 26 4.80 4.80 2.74
N TRP A 27 5.57 4.02 3.49
CA TRP A 27 5.72 2.58 3.27
C TRP A 27 5.37 1.78 4.52
N ILE A 28 5.19 0.48 4.35
CA ILE A 28 4.90 -0.45 5.46
C ILE A 28 5.74 -1.71 5.30
N ASN A 29 6.27 -2.22 6.41
CA ASN A 29 7.02 -3.47 6.44
C ASN A 29 6.05 -4.66 6.20
N LEU A 30 6.40 -5.57 5.29
CA LEU A 30 5.59 -6.75 4.95
C LEU A 30 5.94 -8.00 5.75
N ASP A 31 7.09 -8.00 6.42
CA ASP A 31 7.58 -9.15 7.21
C ASP A 31 7.04 -9.14 8.65
N LEU A 32 6.39 -8.05 9.07
CA LEU A 32 5.80 -7.90 10.39
C LEU A 32 4.26 -7.94 10.34
N GLU A 33 3.65 -8.86 11.09
CA GLU A 33 2.18 -9.05 11.12
C GLU A 33 1.41 -7.81 11.59
N ASN A 34 2.00 -7.01 12.49
CA ASN A 34 1.41 -5.79 13.06
C ASN A 34 2.21 -4.53 12.70
N ALA A 35 2.72 -4.47 11.46
CA ALA A 35 3.45 -3.31 10.98
C ALA A 35 2.57 -2.04 10.97
N PHE A 36 3.17 -0.91 11.35
CA PHE A 36 2.58 0.40 11.13
C PHE A 36 3.23 1.07 9.91
N PRO A 37 2.48 1.87 9.14
CA PRO A 37 3.06 2.71 8.10
C PRO A 37 4.07 3.70 8.68
N ILE A 38 5.19 3.88 7.98
CA ILE A 38 6.25 4.81 8.34
C ILE A 38 6.44 5.80 7.18
N GLU A 39 6.61 7.07 7.53
CA GLU A 39 7.01 8.11 6.59
C GLU A 39 8.53 8.15 6.46
N VAL A 40 9.02 8.11 5.23
CA VAL A 40 10.45 8.16 4.88
C VAL A 40 10.69 9.18 3.80
N SER A 41 11.87 9.80 3.81
CA SER A 41 12.21 10.81 2.81
C SER A 41 12.24 10.21 1.42
N ARG A 42 11.60 10.90 0.47
CA ARG A 42 11.62 10.49 -0.93
C ARG A 42 13.03 10.56 -1.50
N THR A 43 13.84 11.53 -1.08
CA THR A 43 15.23 11.66 -1.54
C THR A 43 16.11 10.52 -1.03
N GLU A 44 15.87 10.05 0.20
CA GLU A 44 16.59 8.89 0.77
C GLU A 44 16.23 7.60 0.04
N ILE A 45 14.95 7.38 -0.29
CA ILE A 45 14.53 6.23 -1.10
C ILE A 45 15.21 6.24 -2.47
N LEU A 46 15.20 7.38 -3.16
CA LEU A 46 15.78 7.50 -4.49
C LEU A 46 17.29 7.31 -4.47
N LYS A 47 17.98 7.94 -3.51
CA LYS A 47 19.43 7.75 -3.32
C LYS A 47 19.76 6.30 -2.98
N GLY A 48 18.98 5.66 -2.10
CA GLY A 48 19.16 4.25 -1.76
C GLY A 48 19.00 3.32 -2.97
N LEU A 49 18.08 3.65 -3.90
CA LEU A 49 17.93 2.93 -5.16
C LEU A 49 19.11 3.15 -6.11
N GLU A 50 19.66 4.36 -6.18
CA GLU A 50 20.84 4.71 -6.98
C GLU A 50 22.10 4.01 -6.45
N ASP A 51 22.30 4.02 -5.13
CA ASP A 51 23.44 3.40 -4.44
C ASP A 51 23.30 1.86 -4.33
N GLY A 52 22.13 1.31 -4.65
CA GLY A 52 21.84 -0.13 -4.59
C GLY A 52 21.56 -0.69 -3.18
N ASN A 53 21.50 0.17 -2.16
CA ASN A 53 21.11 -0.17 -0.79
C ASN A 53 19.63 -0.55 -0.68
N ILE A 54 18.79 0.05 -1.53
CA ILE A 54 17.38 -0.29 -1.73
C ILE A 54 17.25 -0.95 -3.08
N LYS A 55 16.50 -2.05 -3.16
CA LYS A 55 16.27 -2.79 -4.40
C LYS A 55 14.79 -2.95 -4.65
N ARG A 56 14.38 -2.98 -5.92
CA ARG A 56 13.02 -3.40 -6.27
C ARG A 56 12.87 -4.89 -6.03
N ALA A 57 11.78 -5.29 -5.42
CA ALA A 57 11.48 -6.69 -5.13
C ALA A 57 10.13 -7.09 -5.75
N ILE A 58 9.97 -8.40 -5.95
CA ILE A 58 8.68 -8.98 -6.35
C ILE A 58 7.76 -8.92 -5.13
N ASP A 59 6.50 -8.54 -5.36
CA ASP A 59 5.52 -8.48 -4.28
C ASP A 59 5.11 -9.90 -3.85
N PRO A 60 5.39 -10.32 -2.60
CA PRO A 60 5.06 -11.67 -2.13
C PRO A 60 3.56 -11.93 -2.07
N HIS A 61 2.73 -10.89 -2.07
CA HIS A 61 1.27 -10.98 -1.99
C HIS A 61 0.57 -10.72 -3.31
N GLU A 62 1.30 -10.49 -4.41
CA GLU A 62 0.72 -10.36 -5.76
C GLU A 62 -0.27 -11.49 -6.11
N PRO A 63 -0.01 -12.78 -5.77
CA PRO A 63 -0.94 -13.86 -6.07
C PRO A 63 -2.33 -13.69 -5.44
N LEU A 64 -2.45 -12.98 -4.30
CA LEU A 64 -3.72 -12.79 -3.61
C LEU A 64 -4.74 -12.02 -4.47
N ALA A 65 -4.27 -11.11 -5.34
CA ALA A 65 -5.13 -10.32 -6.22
C ALA A 65 -5.91 -11.19 -7.22
N PHE A 66 -5.43 -12.40 -7.51
CA PHE A 66 -6.03 -13.33 -8.47
C PHE A 66 -6.85 -14.43 -7.80
N ILE A 67 -6.86 -14.50 -6.47
CA ILE A 67 -7.64 -15.51 -5.75
C ILE A 67 -9.12 -15.12 -5.82
N GLN A 68 -9.90 -15.95 -6.51
CA GLN A 68 -11.35 -15.90 -6.41
C GLN A 68 -11.82 -16.85 -5.30
N PRO A 69 -12.48 -16.33 -4.24
CA PRO A 69 -13.10 -17.18 -3.25
C PRO A 69 -14.09 -18.14 -3.90
N LYS A 70 -14.14 -19.37 -3.42
CA LYS A 70 -15.20 -20.31 -3.83
C LYS A 70 -16.55 -19.70 -3.44
N LYS A 71 -17.53 -19.83 -4.33
CA LYS A 71 -18.91 -19.41 -4.06
C LYS A 71 -19.43 -20.06 -2.77
N GLU A 72 -20.16 -19.29 -1.97
CA GLU A 72 -20.74 -19.62 -0.67
C GLU A 72 -19.70 -19.97 0.42
N SER A 73 -18.42 -19.66 0.19
CA SER A 73 -17.37 -19.88 1.19
C SER A 73 -17.33 -18.77 2.24
N ILE A 74 -16.76 -19.09 3.41
CA ILE A 74 -16.47 -18.10 4.46
C ILE A 74 -15.57 -16.98 3.93
N GLN A 75 -14.67 -17.28 3.01
CA GLN A 75 -13.76 -16.33 2.38
C GLN A 75 -14.51 -15.34 1.48
N GLU A 76 -15.51 -15.80 0.72
CA GLU A 76 -16.38 -14.91 -0.08
C GLU A 76 -17.14 -13.95 0.83
N ILE A 77 -17.79 -14.50 1.87
CA ILE A 77 -18.57 -13.72 2.83
C ILE A 77 -17.71 -12.64 3.48
N LYS A 78 -16.50 -12.98 3.96
CA LYS A 78 -15.57 -12.03 4.57
C LYS A 78 -15.11 -10.95 3.58
N ARG A 79 -14.77 -11.34 2.34
CA ARG A 79 -14.38 -10.39 1.29
C ARG A 79 -15.48 -9.37 1.05
N ASP A 80 -16.72 -9.83 0.87
CA ASP A 80 -17.84 -8.98 0.51
C ASP A 80 -18.25 -8.06 1.68
N GLN A 81 -18.22 -8.56 2.91
CA GLN A 81 -18.43 -7.76 4.11
C GLN A 81 -17.38 -6.65 4.24
N ASN A 82 -16.09 -6.99 4.12
CA ASN A 82 -15.01 -6.01 4.21
C ASN A 82 -15.05 -4.99 3.08
N TYR A 83 -15.38 -5.43 1.86
CA TYR A 83 -15.56 -4.53 0.73
C TYR A 83 -16.71 -3.55 0.96
N ALA A 84 -17.86 -4.02 1.47
CA ALA A 84 -18.99 -3.17 1.80
C ALA A 84 -18.65 -2.08 2.85
N LEU A 85 -17.75 -2.36 3.79
CA LEU A 85 -17.30 -1.37 4.79
C LEU A 85 -16.53 -0.20 4.16
N ILE A 86 -15.67 -0.48 3.18
CA ILE A 86 -14.84 0.55 2.53
C ILE A 86 -15.49 1.16 1.29
N TYR A 87 -16.50 0.49 0.71
CA TYR A 87 -17.16 0.90 -0.52
C TYR A 87 -17.60 2.37 -0.51
N PRO A 88 -18.27 2.90 0.53
CA PRO A 88 -18.71 4.30 0.55
C PRO A 88 -17.56 5.31 0.45
N LEU A 89 -16.37 4.95 0.92
CA LEU A 89 -15.19 5.81 0.88
C LEU A 89 -14.58 5.83 -0.53
N ILE A 90 -14.47 4.66 -1.17
CA ILE A 90 -13.82 4.50 -2.47
C ILE A 90 -14.75 4.81 -3.66
N SER A 91 -16.07 4.71 -3.46
CA SER A 91 -17.07 5.06 -4.47
C SER A 91 -17.52 6.52 -4.38
N HIS A 92 -16.99 7.29 -3.45
CA HIS A 92 -17.36 8.69 -3.27
C HIS A 92 -16.93 9.52 -4.49
N GLU A 93 -17.81 10.38 -5.02
CA GLU A 93 -17.53 11.19 -6.23
C GLU A 93 -16.28 12.07 -6.08
N LEU A 94 -16.03 12.54 -4.86
CA LEU A 94 -14.87 13.37 -4.50
C LEU A 94 -13.61 12.57 -4.14
N PHE A 95 -13.62 11.23 -4.26
CA PHE A 95 -12.49 10.38 -3.89
C PHE A 95 -11.18 10.78 -4.58
N TYR A 96 -11.27 11.21 -5.84
CA TYR A 96 -10.12 11.63 -6.65
C TYR A 96 -9.77 13.12 -6.49
N ILE A 97 -10.48 13.89 -5.67
CA ILE A 97 -10.23 15.32 -5.48
C ILE A 97 -9.28 15.51 -4.29
N PRO A 98 -8.01 15.91 -4.51
CA PRO A 98 -7.01 15.98 -3.44
C PRO A 98 -7.30 17.02 -2.35
N ALA A 99 -8.19 17.98 -2.60
CA ALA A 99 -8.32 19.23 -1.84
C ALA A 99 -9.28 19.22 -0.64
N GLN A 100 -9.95 18.11 -0.32
CA GLN A 100 -10.91 18.05 0.81
C GLN A 100 -10.56 17.03 1.90
N LYS A 101 -9.27 16.68 2.07
CA LYS A 101 -8.82 15.93 3.26
C LYS A 101 -8.50 16.85 4.43
N ARG A 102 -9.52 17.54 4.96
CA ARG A 102 -9.62 18.09 6.34
C ARG A 102 -10.64 19.23 6.37
N LYS A 103 -11.91 18.90 6.58
CA LYS A 103 -12.84 19.72 7.38
C LYS A 103 -13.94 18.80 7.90
N ASN A 104 -13.66 18.12 9.01
CA ASN A 104 -14.73 17.61 9.85
C ASN A 104 -14.76 18.52 11.07
N ASN A 105 -15.89 19.23 11.20
CA ASN A 105 -16.35 19.90 12.42
C ASN A 105 -16.49 18.92 13.57
#